data_AF-A0A2N5FPY7-F1
#
_entry.id   AF-A0A2N5FPY7-F1
#
_cell.length_a   1.000
_cell.length_b   1.000
_cell.length_c   1.000
_cell.angle_alpha   90.00
_cell.angle_beta   90.00
_cell.angle_gamma   90.00
#
_symmetry.space_group_name_H-M   'P 1'
#
loop_
_entity.id
_entity.type
_entity.pdbx_description
1 polymer ?
#
loop_
_entity_poly.entity_id
_entity_poly.type
_entity_poly.pdbx_seq_one_letter_code
_entity_poly.pdbx_strand_id
1 'polypeptide(L)' 'MNVFEGVELNTAQFFWPIVILIAMMIGTTLLFHLLFKWLPRGVYNIFIGLAALFGAYIWAVPLNLGFYELFK' A
#
# COMPACT_ATOMS: atom_id res chain seq x y z
N MET A 1 6.86 -11.74 36.08
CA MET A 1 5.94 -10.66 35.66
C MET A 1 5.84 -10.75 34.15
N ASN A 2 4.73 -11.27 33.62
CA ASN A 2 4.53 -11.34 32.17
C ASN A 2 4.27 -9.93 31.67
N VAL A 3 5.20 -9.36 30.90
CA VAL A 3 5.10 -8.00 30.35
C VAL A 3 3.94 -7.86 29.34
N PHE A 4 3.29 -8.97 29.01
CA PHE A 4 2.23 -9.09 28.00
C PHE A 4 0.85 -9.43 28.60
N GLU A 5 0.71 -9.59 29.92
CA GLU A 5 -0.60 -9.75 30.57
C GLU A 5 -1.34 -8.40 30.55
N GLY A 6 -2.17 -8.20 29.52
CA GLY A 6 -3.02 -7.00 29.36
C GLY A 6 -2.84 -6.24 28.04
N VAL A 7 -1.94 -6.67 27.15
CA VAL A 7 -1.83 -6.09 25.80
C VAL A 7 -2.77 -6.84 24.86
N GLU A 8 -4.00 -6.35 24.72
CA GLU A 8 -4.82 -6.71 23.57
C GLU A 8 -4.12 -6.15 22.32
N LEU A 9 -3.35 -6.99 21.62
CA LEU A 9 -2.81 -6.62 20.32
C LEU A 9 -3.98 -6.39 19.37
N ASN A 10 -4.36 -5.13 19.17
CA ASN A 10 -5.39 -4.74 18.23
C ASN A 10 -4.90 -5.07 16.81
N THR A 11 -5.12 -6.31 16.39
CA THR A 11 -4.58 -6.88 15.15
C THR A 11 -5.13 -6.12 13.93
N ALA A 12 -6.32 -5.50 14.08
CA ALA A 12 -6.93 -4.63 13.09
C ALA A 12 -6.07 -3.39 12.77
N GLN A 13 -5.31 -2.87 13.75
CA GLN A 13 -4.41 -1.73 13.57
C GLN A 13 -3.31 -2.01 12.53
N PHE A 14 -2.90 -3.27 12.40
CA PHE A 14 -1.91 -3.69 11.40
C PHE A 14 -2.54 -4.16 10.11
N PHE A 15 -3.71 -4.79 10.18
CA PHE A 15 -4.39 -5.36 9.02
C PHE A 15 -4.89 -4.27 8.05
N TRP A 16 -5.53 -3.22 8.56
CA TRP A 16 -6.11 -2.17 7.72
C TRP A 16 -5.09 -1.40 6.89
N PRO A 17 -3.95 -0.94 7.44
CA PRO A 17 -2.91 -0.28 6.64
C PRO A 17 -2.34 -1.15 5.51
N ILE A 18 -2.25 -2.47 5.73
CA ILE A 18 -1.78 -3.41 4.70
C ILE A 18 -2.83 -3.56 3.59
N VAL A 19 -4.12 -3.66 3.94
CA VAL A 19 -5.19 -3.73 2.95
C VAL A 19 -5.23 -2.47 2.09
N ILE A 20 -5.10 -1.29 2.70
CA ILE A 20 -5.08 -0.02 1.96
C ILE A 20 -3.82 0.09 1.09
N LEU A 21 -2.66 -0.34 1.60
CA LEU A 21 -1.43 -0.42 0.79
C LEU A 21 -1.66 -1.25 -0.48
N ILE A 22 -2.21 -2.47 -0.33
CA ILE A 22 -2.49 -3.36 -1.45
C ILE A 22 -3.49 -2.70 -2.41
N ALA A 23 -4.56 -2.09 -1.89
CA ALA A 23 -5.55 -1.40 -2.71
C ALA A 23 -4.93 -0.23 -3.51
N MET A 24 -4.04 0.54 -2.90
CA MET A 24 -3.33 1.64 -3.56
C MET A 24 -2.38 1.14 -4.65
N MET A 25 -1.59 0.10 -4.37
CA MET A 25 -0.70 -0.52 -5.36
C MET A 25 -1.47 -1.09 -6.56
N ILE A 26 -2.57 -1.80 -6.31
CA ILE A 26 -3.45 -2.32 -7.37
C ILE A 26 -4.06 -1.16 -8.16
N GLY A 27 -4.58 -0.14 -7.47
CA GLY A 27 -5.19 1.03 -8.09
C GLY A 27 -4.24 1.75 -9.04
N THR A 28 -3.00 2.03 -8.61
CA THR A 28 -2.01 2.69 -9.47
C THR A 28 -1.55 1.80 -10.62
N THR A 29 -1.38 0.50 -10.40
CA THR A 29 -1.05 -0.45 -11.47
C THR A 29 -2.17 -0.59 -12.50
N LEU A 30 -3.43 -0.60 -12.08
CA LEU A 30 -4.59 -0.63 -12.98
C LEU A 30 -4.69 0.66 -13.80
N LEU A 31 -4.49 1.82 -13.16
CA LEU A 31 -4.40 3.11 -13.86
C LEU A 31 -3.28 3.10 -14.89
N PHE A 32 -2.09 2.61 -14.51
CA PHE A 32 -0.97 2.46 -15.42
C PHE A 32 -1.33 1.53 -16.59
N HIS A 33 -1.94 0.38 -16.32
CA HIS A 33 -2.39 -0.55 -17.36
C HIS A 33 -3.36 0.14 -18.34
N LEU A 34 -4.35 0.87 -17.82
CA LEU A 34 -5.34 1.54 -18.66
C LEU A 34 -4.71 2.59 -19.59
N LEU A 35 -3.77 3.37 -19.07
CA LEU A 35 -3.09 4.46 -19.80
C LEU A 35 -1.99 3.95 -20.74
N PHE A 36 -1.30 2.86 -20.38
CA PHE A 36 -0.06 2.44 -21.00
C PHE A 36 -0.10 1.01 -21.58
N LYS A 37 -1.28 0.39 -21.72
CA LYS A 37 -1.46 -0.94 -22.36
C LYS A 37 -0.87 -1.08 -23.77
N TRP A 38 -0.69 0.03 -24.47
CA TRP A 38 -0.14 0.12 -25.83
C TRP A 38 1.39 0.03 -25.88
N LEU A 39 2.08 0.08 -24.75
CA LEU A 39 3.55 0.01 -24.75
C LEU A 39 4.08 -1.37 -25.16
N PRO A 40 5.28 -1.42 -25.79
CA PRO A 40 5.99 -2.67 -26.01
C PRO A 40 6.19 -3.44 -24.69
N ARG A 41 5.97 -4.75 -24.74
CA ARG A 41 5.92 -5.62 -23.56
C ARG A 41 7.14 -5.51 -22.63
N GLY A 42 8.33 -5.32 -23.20
CA GLY A 42 9.56 -5.13 -22.42
C GLY A 42 9.56 -3.86 -21.57
N VAL A 43 9.09 -2.74 -22.15
CA VAL A 43 9.02 -1.45 -21.46
C VAL A 43 7.87 -1.47 -20.45
N TYR A 44 6.73 -2.02 -20.84
CA TYR A 44 5.56 -2.18 -19.97
C TYR A 44 5.89 -2.96 -18.67
N ASN A 45 6.60 -4.08 -18.78
CA ASN A 45 6.96 -4.91 -17.62
C ASN A 45 7.92 -4.22 -16.64
N ILE A 46 8.76 -3.29 -17.11
CA ILE A 46 9.63 -2.51 -16.22
C ILE A 46 8.79 -1.49 -15.44
N PHE A 47 7.92 -0.76 -16.14
CA PHE A 47 7.16 0.32 -15.51
C PHE A 47 5.97 -0.15 -14.68
N ILE A 48 5.42 -1.34 -14.91
CA ILE A 48 4.32 -1.86 -14.09
C ILE A 48 4.73 -2.04 -12.63
N GLY A 49 5.97 -2.50 -12.39
CA GLY A 49 6.54 -2.60 -11.04
C GLY A 49 6.77 -1.23 -10.41
N LEU A 50 7.27 -0.26 -11.19
CA LEU A 50 7.42 1.13 -10.74
C LEU A 50 6.07 1.77 -10.42
N ALA A 51 5.02 1.49 -11.18
CA ALA A 51 3.66 1.96 -10.92
C ALA A 51 3.09 1.38 -9.61
N ALA A 52 3.37 0.11 -9.31
CA ALA A 52 3.00 -0.49 -8.03
C ALA A 52 3.74 0.18 -6.87
N LEU A 53 5.07 0.37 -6.99
CA LEU A 53 5.89 1.07 -5.99
C LEU A 53 5.45 2.53 -5.80
N PHE A 54 4.99 3.19 -6.87
CA PHE A 54 4.44 4.53 -6.78
C PHE A 54 3.15 4.56 -5.95
N GLY A 55 2.28 3.56 -6.06
CA GLY A 55 1.12 3.40 -5.19
C GLY A 55 1.50 3.23 -3.72
N ALA A 56 2.54 2.45 -3.45
CA ALA A 56 3.10 2.32 -2.10
C ALA A 56 3.66 3.65 -1.56
N TYR A 57 4.36 4.41 -2.39
CA TYR A 57 4.87 5.75 -2.02
C TYR A 57 3.73 6.73 -1.71
N ILE A 58 2.68 6.76 -2.54
CA ILE A 58 1.49 7.59 -2.28
C ILE A 58 0.87 7.21 -0.93
N TRP A 59 0.80 5.92 -0.60
CA TRP A 59 0.27 5.46 0.68
C TRP A 59 1.17 5.77 1.88
N ALA A 60 2.49 5.81 1.69
CA ALA A 60 3.43 6.16 2.75
C ALA A 60 3.28 7.62 3.23
N VAL A 61 2.85 8.53 2.35
CA VAL A 61 2.64 9.95 2.68
C VAL A 61 1.62 10.16 3.82
N PRO A 62 0.35 9.71 3.70
CA PRO A 62 -0.63 9.87 4.78
C PRO A 62 -0.20 9.12 6.04
N LEU A 63 0.41 7.93 5.91
CA LEU A 63 0.97 7.21 7.05
C LEU A 63 1.95 8.08 7.85
N ASN A 64 2.83 8.83 7.18
CA ASN A 64 3.75 9.75 7.82
C ASN A 64 3.08 11.02 8.38
N LEU A 65 1.90 11.39 7.88
CA LEU A 65 1.10 12.53 8.35
C LEU A 65 0.19 12.22 9.56
N GLY A 66 0.32 11.03 10.15
CA GLY A 66 -0.50 10.65 11.32
C GLY A 66 -1.75 9.83 10.99
N PHE A 67 -1.94 9.42 9.73
CA PHE A 67 -3.10 8.59 9.35
C PHE A 67 -3.10 7.22 10.05
N TYR A 68 -1.96 6.77 10.59
CA TYR A 68 -1.88 5.59 11.45
C TYR A 68 -2.79 5.68 12.69
N GLU A 69 -3.13 6.89 13.13
CA GLU A 69 -4.03 7.12 14.26
C GLU A 69 -5.47 6.72 13.98
N LEU A 70 -5.89 6.66 12.71
CA LEU A 70 -7.23 6.22 12.30
C LEU A 70 -7.44 4.70 12.45
N PHE A 71 -6.36 3.96 12.72
CA PHE A 71 -6.40 2.50 12.89
C PHE A 71 -6.20 2.07 14.35
N LYS A 72 -6.12 3.02 15.29
CA LYS A 72 -6.01 2.75 16.74
C LYS A 72 -7.28 2.09 17.28
#